data_AF-A0A6G3MFQ2-F1
#
_entry.id   AF-A0A6G3MFQ2-F1
#
_cell.length_a   1.000
_cell.length_b   1.000
_cell.length_c   1.000
_cell.angle_alpha   90.00
_cell.angle_beta   90.00
_cell.angle_gamma   90.00
#
_symmetry.space_group_name_H-M   'P 1'
#
loop_
_entity.id
_entity.type
_entity.pdbx_description
1 polymer ?
#
loop_
_entity_poly.entity_id
_entity_poly.type
_entity_poly.pdbx_seq_one_letter_code
_entity_poly.pdbx_strand_id
1 'polypeptide(L)'
;FSTGNPKVQICKGIIHLYKEKSCNDNKSDSLCLMSVPTVISCAELVNFCSPFSNLINHIRVLSSSKPGLYLSIIKFIDDLTAQQFFELNHGKLINPDNRHSICNLAYVHSVTYLPTNKGGFLANDHQTELPNCPICLERMDESLEGILTVLCDHSFHAECLMKWPDIKCPVCRYIQSPTSSETMTCSECDNKNDLWMCLICGNLACGRYENKHAFKYLIKMIKDILRKLGIPSPLKLVHRLCGIMLGVIWH
;
A
#
# COMPACT_ATOMS: atom_id res chain seq x y z
N PHE A 1 -1.85 -1.01 -14.45
CA PHE A 1 -1.23 -0.95 -13.11
C PHE A 1 0.19 -0.43 -13.23
N SER A 2 0.81 -0.02 -12.13
CA SER A 2 2.26 0.16 -12.07
C SER A 2 2.87 -0.53 -10.85
N THR A 3 4.15 -0.87 -10.95
CA THR A 3 4.99 -1.39 -9.86
C THR A 3 6.34 -0.72 -9.92
N GLY A 4 7.12 -0.87 -8.86
CA GLY A 4 8.48 -0.35 -8.79
C GLY A 4 8.59 0.93 -7.96
N ASN A 5 9.80 1.19 -7.49
CA ASN A 5 10.12 2.39 -6.74
C ASN A 5 10.25 3.59 -7.73
N PRO A 6 9.45 4.66 -7.59
CA PRO A 6 9.52 5.83 -8.47
C PRO A 6 10.90 6.49 -8.58
N LYS A 7 11.75 6.31 -7.56
CA LYS A 7 13.11 6.85 -7.53
C LYS A 7 14.14 5.96 -8.25
N VAL A 8 13.78 4.72 -8.59
CA VAL A 8 14.69 3.74 -9.21
C VAL A 8 14.17 3.34 -10.59
N GLN A 9 13.02 2.69 -10.63
CA GLN A 9 12.39 2.18 -11.84
C GLN A 9 10.90 1.96 -11.59
N ILE A 10 10.08 2.31 -12.57
CA ILE A 10 8.65 2.02 -12.59
C ILE A 10 8.37 1.12 -13.78
N CYS A 11 7.76 -0.03 -13.51
CA CYS A 11 7.20 -0.91 -14.51
C CYS A 11 5.70 -0.58 -14.64
N LYS A 12 5.20 -0.49 -15.87
CA LYS A 12 3.77 -0.32 -16.14
C LYS A 12 3.27 -1.55 -16.90
N GLY A 13 2.01 -1.90 -16.71
CA GLY A 13 1.41 -3.04 -17.38
C GLY A 13 -0.11 -2.97 -17.45
N ILE A 14 -0.65 -3.90 -18.22
CA ILE A 14 -2.08 -4.11 -18.45
C ILE A 14 -2.44 -5.49 -17.90
N ILE A 15 -3.55 -5.58 -17.15
CA ILE A 15 -4.11 -6.86 -16.68
C ILE A 15 -5.42 -7.05 -17.41
N HIS A 16 -5.60 -8.21 -18.02
CA HIS A 16 -6.85 -8.60 -18.66
C HIS A 16 -7.68 -9.40 -17.64
N LEU A 17 -8.81 -8.82 -17.22
CA LEU A 17 -9.66 -9.33 -16.16
C LEU A 17 -11.06 -9.69 -16.68
N TYR A 18 -11.63 -10.76 -16.12
CA TYR A 18 -12.97 -11.23 -16.47
C TYR A 18 -13.80 -11.49 -15.21
N LYS A 19 -15.08 -11.14 -15.26
CA LYS A 19 -16.02 -11.26 -14.12
C LYS A 19 -16.44 -12.70 -13.86
N GLU A 20 -16.55 -13.52 -14.91
CA GLU A 20 -17.07 -14.88 -14.84
C GLU A 20 -16.16 -15.83 -15.62
N LYS A 21 -16.09 -17.09 -15.17
CA LYS A 21 -15.53 -18.19 -15.99
C LYS A 21 -16.50 -18.43 -17.16
N SER A 22 -16.17 -17.94 -18.35
CA SER A 22 -16.92 -18.30 -19.57
C SER A 22 -16.83 -19.81 -19.80
N CYS A 23 -17.96 -20.47 -20.02
CA CYS A 23 -18.15 -21.93 -19.94
C CYS A 23 -17.22 -22.85 -20.76
N ASN A 24 -16.33 -22.34 -21.62
CA ASN A 24 -15.59 -23.23 -22.54
C ASN A 24 -14.06 -23.23 -22.47
N ASP A 25 -13.32 -22.28 -21.86
CA ASP A 25 -11.83 -22.36 -21.98
C ASP A 25 -10.95 -21.62 -20.97
N ASN A 26 -11.49 -20.92 -19.96
CA ASN A 26 -10.63 -20.11 -19.08
C ASN A 26 -10.44 -20.74 -17.70
N LYS A 27 -9.61 -21.80 -17.64
CA LYS A 27 -8.99 -22.25 -16.39
C LYS A 27 -7.95 -21.20 -15.99
N SER A 28 -8.23 -20.44 -14.94
CA SER A 28 -7.26 -19.50 -14.38
C SER A 28 -7.02 -19.89 -12.92
N ASP A 29 -5.75 -20.12 -12.61
CA ASP A 29 -5.20 -20.33 -11.28
C ASP A 29 -5.00 -18.98 -10.54
N SER A 30 -5.39 -17.86 -11.14
CA SER A 30 -5.02 -16.53 -10.68
C SER A 30 -6.24 -15.61 -10.57
N LEU A 31 -6.38 -14.98 -9.40
CA LEU A 31 -7.41 -13.98 -9.14
C LEU A 31 -6.80 -12.61 -8.91
N CYS A 32 -7.50 -11.57 -9.33
CA CYS A 32 -7.18 -10.19 -8.98
C CYS A 32 -8.20 -9.67 -7.98
N LEU A 33 -7.72 -9.30 -6.80
CA LEU A 33 -8.45 -8.53 -5.82
C LEU A 33 -8.41 -7.05 -6.21
N MET A 34 -9.59 -6.51 -6.49
CA MET A 34 -9.79 -5.19 -7.07
C MET A 34 -10.13 -4.15 -6.00
N SER A 35 -9.64 -2.92 -6.21
CA SER A 35 -10.03 -1.74 -5.43
C SER A 35 -9.82 -1.90 -3.92
N VAL A 36 -8.68 -2.46 -3.51
CA VAL A 36 -8.36 -2.64 -2.09
C VAL A 36 -7.96 -1.30 -1.48
N PRO A 37 -8.63 -0.82 -0.42
CA PRO A 37 -8.25 0.42 0.24
C PRO A 37 -6.84 0.39 0.83
N THR A 38 -6.08 1.48 0.71
CA THR A 38 -4.70 1.58 1.22
C THR A 38 -4.57 1.48 2.74
N VAL A 39 -5.69 1.60 3.47
CA VAL A 39 -5.75 1.33 4.91
C VAL A 39 -5.52 -0.15 5.22
N ILE A 40 -5.82 -1.04 4.26
CA ILE A 40 -5.49 -2.46 4.35
C ILE A 40 -4.02 -2.62 3.99
N SER A 41 -3.24 -3.01 4.98
CA SER A 41 -1.82 -3.32 4.83
C SER A 41 -1.60 -4.63 4.07
N CYS A 42 -0.38 -4.84 3.57
CA CYS A 42 0.04 -6.15 3.06
C CYS A 42 -0.15 -7.25 4.12
N ALA A 43 0.01 -6.90 5.40
CA ALA A 43 -0.16 -7.83 6.49
C ALA A 43 -1.60 -8.28 6.68
N GLU A 44 -2.53 -7.34 6.69
CA GLU A 44 -3.96 -7.66 6.75
C GLU A 44 -4.42 -8.42 5.51
N LEU A 45 -3.88 -8.13 4.33
CA LEU A 45 -4.16 -8.89 3.11
C LEU A 45 -3.69 -10.34 3.22
N VAL A 46 -2.46 -10.58 3.67
CA VAL A 46 -1.95 -11.95 3.89
C VAL A 46 -2.79 -12.67 4.94
N ASN A 47 -3.17 -11.99 6.03
CA ASN A 47 -4.04 -12.55 7.05
C ASN A 47 -5.43 -12.91 6.50
N PHE A 48 -6.01 -12.07 5.64
CA PHE A 48 -7.25 -12.37 4.93
C PHE A 48 -7.13 -13.63 4.07
N CYS A 49 -5.98 -13.81 3.40
CA CYS A 49 -5.68 -15.00 2.60
C CYS A 49 -5.27 -16.23 3.44
N SER A 50 -5.06 -16.09 4.76
CA SER A 50 -4.48 -17.15 5.60
C SER A 50 -5.16 -18.52 5.54
N PRO A 51 -6.50 -18.67 5.38
CA PRO A 51 -7.13 -19.99 5.27
C PRO A 51 -6.68 -20.78 4.03
N PHE A 52 -6.11 -20.08 3.05
CA PHE A 52 -5.59 -20.64 1.79
C PHE A 52 -4.07 -20.49 1.68
N SER A 53 -3.36 -20.11 2.74
CA SER A 53 -1.92 -19.80 2.71
C SER A 53 -1.06 -20.89 2.06
N ASN A 54 -1.30 -22.16 2.39
CA ASN A 54 -0.58 -23.31 1.82
C ASN A 54 -0.97 -23.65 0.38
N LEU A 55 -2.00 -22.99 -0.16
CA LEU A 55 -2.53 -23.21 -1.51
C LEU A 55 -2.29 -21.98 -2.41
N ILE A 56 -1.56 -20.98 -1.90
CA ILE A 56 -1.20 -19.75 -2.61
C ILE A 56 0.30 -19.77 -2.87
N ASN A 57 0.65 -19.75 -4.16
CA ASN A 57 2.04 -19.71 -4.61
C ASN A 57 2.59 -18.28 -4.53
N HIS A 58 1.77 -17.29 -4.92
CA HIS A 58 2.25 -15.92 -5.04
C HIS A 58 1.15 -14.88 -4.81
N ILE A 59 1.47 -13.87 -4.01
CA ILE A 59 0.67 -12.66 -3.85
C ILE A 59 1.50 -11.49 -4.40
N ARG A 60 0.93 -10.73 -5.33
CA ARG A 60 1.59 -9.56 -5.93
C ARG A 60 0.72 -8.32 -5.76
N VAL A 61 1.23 -7.36 -4.99
CA VAL A 61 0.58 -6.07 -4.73
C VAL A 61 1.00 -5.06 -5.80
N LEU A 62 0.02 -4.43 -6.43
CA LEU A 62 0.17 -3.55 -7.58
C LEU A 62 -0.48 -2.19 -7.29
N SER A 63 0.09 -1.12 -7.82
CA SER A 63 -0.57 0.19 -7.74
C SER A 63 -1.84 0.22 -8.61
N SER A 64 -2.87 0.88 -8.08
CA SER A 64 -4.05 1.25 -8.87
C SER A 64 -3.84 2.61 -9.55
N SER A 65 -4.58 2.87 -10.63
CA SER A 65 -4.69 4.22 -11.20
C SER A 65 -5.57 5.14 -10.34
N LYS A 66 -6.40 4.59 -9.45
CA LYS A 66 -7.23 5.35 -8.52
C LYS A 66 -6.46 5.60 -7.22
N PRO A 67 -6.37 6.86 -6.75
CA PRO A 67 -5.71 7.17 -5.49
C PRO A 67 -6.45 6.53 -4.32
N GLY A 68 -5.71 6.19 -3.25
CA GLY A 68 -6.29 5.54 -2.07
C GLY A 68 -6.61 4.04 -2.24
N LEU A 69 -6.37 3.47 -3.42
CA LEU A 69 -6.65 2.07 -3.74
C LEU A 69 -5.42 1.36 -4.32
N TYR A 70 -5.34 0.05 -4.14
CA TYR A 70 -4.40 -0.84 -4.82
C TYR A 70 -5.10 -2.07 -5.38
N LEU A 71 -4.35 -2.87 -6.14
CA LEU A 71 -4.78 -4.15 -6.68
C LEU A 71 -3.85 -5.24 -6.16
N SER A 72 -4.36 -6.46 -5.98
CA SER A 72 -3.50 -7.60 -5.67
C SER A 72 -3.83 -8.77 -6.59
N ILE A 73 -2.81 -9.36 -7.20
CA ILE A 73 -2.94 -10.65 -7.89
C ILE A 73 -2.58 -11.75 -6.89
N ILE A 74 -3.38 -12.80 -6.84
CA ILE A 74 -3.18 -13.98 -6.01
C ILE A 74 -3.16 -15.18 -6.96
N LYS A 75 -2.02 -15.85 -7.03
CA LYS A 75 -1.82 -17.08 -7.80
C LYS A 75 -1.91 -18.28 -6.87
N PHE A 76 -2.78 -19.21 -7.21
CA PHE A 76 -3.04 -20.43 -6.47
C PHE A 76 -2.28 -21.61 -7.10
N ILE A 77 -2.25 -22.74 -6.40
CA ILE A 77 -1.69 -23.99 -6.90
C ILE A 77 -2.41 -24.52 -8.15
N ASP A 78 -3.72 -24.27 -8.26
CA ASP A 78 -4.56 -24.73 -9.36
C ASP A 78 -5.84 -23.86 -9.52
N ASP A 79 -6.57 -24.08 -10.61
CA ASP A 79 -7.78 -23.34 -10.97
C ASP A 79 -9.01 -23.70 -10.12
N LEU A 80 -8.98 -24.86 -9.45
CA LEU A 80 -10.03 -25.33 -8.54
C LEU A 80 -9.96 -24.56 -7.22
N THR A 81 -8.77 -24.43 -6.65
CA THR A 81 -8.48 -23.65 -5.45
C THR A 81 -8.83 -22.18 -5.66
N ALA A 82 -8.42 -21.62 -6.81
CA ALA A 82 -8.79 -20.25 -7.17
C ALA A 82 -10.33 -20.09 -7.20
N GLN A 83 -11.06 -21.05 -7.75
CA GLN A 83 -12.52 -21.02 -7.76
C GLN A 83 -13.13 -21.09 -6.35
N GLN A 84 -12.64 -22.00 -5.50
CA GLN A 84 -13.10 -22.11 -4.13
C GLN A 84 -12.87 -20.80 -3.36
N PHE A 85 -11.70 -20.18 -3.53
CA PHE A 85 -11.40 -18.89 -2.93
C PHE A 85 -12.38 -17.81 -3.43
N PHE A 86 -12.67 -17.78 -4.73
CA PHE A 86 -13.64 -16.85 -5.32
C PHE A 86 -15.03 -17.02 -4.70
N GLU A 87 -15.58 -18.24 -4.71
CA GLU A 87 -16.92 -18.54 -4.18
C GLU A 87 -17.03 -18.21 -2.69
N LEU A 88 -15.97 -18.43 -1.92
CA LEU A 88 -15.96 -18.18 -0.49
C LEU A 88 -15.77 -16.71 -0.13
N ASN A 89 -15.05 -15.92 -0.93
CA ASN A 89 -14.61 -14.59 -0.51
C ASN A 89 -15.17 -13.44 -1.35
N HIS A 90 -15.60 -13.68 -2.58
CA HIS A 90 -16.16 -12.63 -3.44
C HIS A 90 -17.41 -12.01 -2.79
N GLY A 91 -17.44 -10.68 -2.71
CA GLY A 91 -18.54 -9.92 -2.10
C GLY A 91 -18.53 -9.88 -0.56
N LYS A 92 -17.59 -10.57 0.12
CA LYS A 92 -17.45 -10.53 1.58
C LYS A 92 -16.52 -9.41 2.03
N LEU A 93 -16.54 -9.06 3.32
CA LEU A 93 -15.61 -8.08 3.88
C LEU A 93 -14.20 -8.67 4.00
N ILE A 94 -13.19 -7.87 3.65
CA ILE A 94 -11.77 -8.25 3.81
C ILE A 94 -11.37 -8.23 5.29
N ASN A 95 -11.82 -7.21 6.02
CA ASN A 95 -11.65 -7.10 7.47
C ASN A 95 -13.02 -6.87 8.11
N PRO A 96 -13.50 -7.76 9.01
CA PRO A 96 -14.81 -7.62 9.67
C PRO A 96 -14.98 -6.31 10.43
N ASP A 97 -13.90 -5.78 11.01
CA ASP A 97 -13.94 -4.55 11.82
C ASP A 97 -14.02 -3.29 10.94
N ASN A 98 -13.60 -3.38 9.67
CA ASN A 98 -13.61 -2.28 8.71
C ASN A 98 -14.68 -2.47 7.64
N ARG A 99 -15.87 -1.93 7.90
CA ARG A 99 -17.08 -2.09 7.06
C ARG A 99 -17.00 -1.50 5.64
N HIS A 100 -15.89 -0.86 5.27
CA HIS A 100 -15.75 -0.19 3.96
C HIS A 100 -14.94 -0.98 2.93
N SER A 101 -14.51 -2.20 3.24
CA SER A 101 -13.61 -2.97 2.35
C SER A 101 -14.23 -4.30 1.93
N ILE A 102 -14.96 -4.27 0.82
CA ILE A 102 -15.54 -5.47 0.20
C ILE A 102 -14.49 -6.11 -0.72
N CYS A 103 -14.34 -7.43 -0.61
CA CYS A 103 -13.51 -8.26 -1.46
C CYS A 103 -14.18 -8.38 -2.84
N ASN A 104 -13.62 -7.71 -3.83
CA ASN A 104 -14.10 -7.79 -5.21
C ASN A 104 -13.07 -8.50 -6.07
N LEU A 105 -13.37 -9.74 -6.44
CA LEU A 105 -12.46 -10.62 -7.18
C LEU A 105 -12.82 -10.67 -8.67
N ALA A 106 -11.81 -10.77 -9.52
CA ALA A 106 -11.95 -11.06 -10.94
C ALA A 106 -10.89 -12.08 -11.37
N TYR A 107 -11.19 -12.93 -12.35
CA TYR A 107 -10.22 -13.88 -12.89
C TYR A 107 -9.18 -13.16 -13.75
N VAL A 108 -7.91 -13.55 -13.60
CA VAL A 108 -6.80 -13.03 -14.41
C VAL A 108 -6.60 -13.92 -15.62
N HIS A 109 -6.72 -13.36 -16.82
CA HIS A 109 -6.43 -14.08 -18.06
C HIS A 109 -4.98 -13.90 -18.48
N SER A 110 -4.48 -12.67 -18.44
CA SER A 110 -3.09 -12.38 -18.77
C SER A 110 -2.63 -11.07 -18.13
N VAL A 111 -1.32 -10.99 -17.90
CA VAL A 111 -0.63 -9.79 -17.41
C VAL A 111 0.43 -9.41 -18.44
N THR A 112 0.26 -8.25 -19.07
CA THR A 112 1.15 -7.74 -20.11
C THR A 112 1.97 -6.58 -19.54
N TYR A 113 3.29 -6.69 -19.55
CA TYR A 113 4.18 -5.61 -19.15
C TYR A 113 4.48 -4.71 -20.35
N LEU A 114 4.38 -3.41 -20.15
CA LEU A 114 4.77 -2.44 -21.17
C LEU A 114 6.30 -2.36 -21.19
N PRO A 115 6.93 -2.37 -22.39
CA PRO A 115 8.37 -2.27 -22.50
C PRO A 115 8.85 -0.96 -21.86
N THR A 116 9.82 -1.07 -20.95
CA THR A 116 10.51 0.09 -20.38
C THR A 116 11.82 0.29 -21.14
N ASN A 117 12.11 1.51 -21.58
CA ASN A 117 13.28 1.87 -22.43
C ASN A 117 14.65 1.75 -21.72
N LYS A 118 14.76 0.95 -20.65
CA LYS A 118 16.02 0.65 -19.99
C LYS A 118 16.18 -0.86 -20.00
N GLY A 119 17.05 -1.33 -20.89
CA GLY A 119 17.32 -2.74 -21.11
C GLY A 119 17.78 -3.45 -19.84
N GLY A 120 17.47 -4.73 -19.78
CA GLY A 120 18.05 -5.64 -18.79
C GLY A 120 17.08 -6.72 -18.32
N PHE A 121 16.78 -7.69 -19.17
CA PHE A 121 16.67 -9.09 -18.77
C PHE A 121 17.14 -9.93 -19.96
N LEU A 122 18.42 -10.27 -19.97
CA LEU A 122 18.91 -11.42 -20.73
C LEU A 122 18.70 -12.63 -19.83
N ALA A 123 17.52 -13.25 -19.89
CA ALA A 123 17.38 -14.60 -19.38
C ALA A 123 17.97 -15.53 -20.44
N ASN A 124 19.05 -16.23 -20.11
CA ASN A 124 19.52 -17.36 -20.91
C ASN A 124 18.44 -18.45 -20.88
N ASP A 125 18.22 -19.09 -22.02
CA ASP A 125 16.95 -19.68 -22.45
C ASP A 125 16.49 -20.95 -21.69
N HIS A 126 17.20 -21.47 -20.68
CA HIS A 126 16.82 -22.77 -20.08
C HIS A 126 16.97 -22.94 -18.56
N GLN A 127 17.43 -21.94 -17.81
CA GLN A 127 17.47 -22.03 -16.33
C GLN A 127 17.27 -20.64 -15.71
N THR A 128 16.17 -20.46 -14.99
CA THR A 128 15.94 -19.30 -14.13
C THR A 128 16.39 -19.65 -12.72
N GLU A 129 17.48 -19.05 -12.26
CA GLU A 129 17.86 -19.13 -10.85
C GLU A 129 16.74 -18.52 -9.99
N LEU A 130 16.29 -19.26 -8.98
CA LEU A 130 15.32 -18.77 -8.01
C LEU A 130 16.02 -17.75 -7.10
N PRO A 131 15.50 -16.51 -6.99
CA PRO A 131 16.08 -15.53 -6.09
C PRO A 131 15.95 -15.96 -4.63
N ASN A 132 16.90 -15.55 -3.79
CA ASN A 132 16.81 -15.74 -2.34
C ASN A 132 15.97 -14.64 -1.69
N CYS A 133 15.24 -14.98 -0.64
CA CYS A 133 14.51 -14.05 0.19
C CYS A 133 15.50 -13.11 0.90
N PRO A 134 15.40 -11.77 0.75
CA PRO A 134 16.33 -10.84 1.39
C PRO A 134 16.28 -10.83 2.93
N ILE A 135 15.29 -11.48 3.55
CA ILE A 135 15.09 -11.52 5.01
C ILE A 135 15.75 -12.75 5.62
N CYS A 136 15.40 -13.96 5.17
CA CYS A 136 15.95 -15.21 5.70
C CYS A 136 17.14 -15.77 4.90
N LEU A 137 17.40 -15.23 3.71
CA LEU A 137 18.44 -15.67 2.77
C LEU A 137 18.23 -17.08 2.18
N GLU A 138 17.06 -17.67 2.38
CA GLU A 138 16.66 -18.95 1.77
C GLU A 138 16.05 -18.75 0.37
N ARG A 139 15.98 -19.82 -0.43
CA ARG A 139 15.44 -19.76 -1.79
C ARG A 139 13.94 -19.51 -1.76
N MET A 140 13.46 -18.65 -2.66
CA MET A 140 12.03 -18.43 -2.86
C MET A 140 11.52 -19.36 -3.97
N ASP A 141 10.92 -20.47 -3.57
CA ASP A 141 10.24 -21.40 -4.49
C ASP A 141 8.73 -21.22 -4.35
N GLU A 142 8.11 -20.61 -5.37
CA GLU A 142 6.65 -20.40 -5.45
C GLU A 142 5.85 -21.72 -5.35
N SER A 143 6.48 -22.88 -5.61
CA SER A 143 5.83 -24.19 -5.55
C SER A 143 5.75 -24.76 -4.13
N LEU A 144 6.55 -24.24 -3.21
CA LEU A 144 6.68 -24.75 -1.84
C LEU A 144 6.20 -23.73 -0.80
N GLU A 145 6.45 -22.44 -1.07
CA GLU A 145 6.23 -21.38 -0.09
C GLU A 145 5.53 -20.18 -0.72
N GLY A 146 4.62 -19.56 0.03
CA GLY A 146 3.93 -18.38 -0.40
C GLY A 146 4.87 -17.18 -0.53
N ILE A 147 5.03 -16.67 -1.75
CA ILE A 147 5.83 -15.47 -2.03
C ILE A 147 4.94 -14.23 -2.03
N LEU A 148 5.46 -13.12 -1.52
CA LEU A 148 4.82 -11.80 -1.54
C LEU A 148 5.71 -10.79 -2.27
N THR A 149 5.24 -10.30 -3.42
CA THR A 149 5.84 -9.16 -4.13
C THR A 149 5.09 -7.88 -3.78
N VAL A 150 5.80 -6.88 -3.27
CA VAL A 150 5.21 -5.62 -2.81
C VAL A 150 5.31 -4.52 -3.87
N LEU A 151 4.75 -3.33 -3.61
CA LEU A 151 4.59 -2.23 -4.60
C LEU A 151 5.87 -1.84 -5.32
N CYS A 152 7.02 -1.90 -4.65
CA CYS A 152 8.31 -1.58 -5.27
C CYS A 152 8.92 -2.72 -6.10
N ASP A 153 8.17 -3.80 -6.36
CA ASP A 153 8.57 -4.97 -7.14
C ASP A 153 9.69 -5.82 -6.49
N HIS A 154 9.85 -5.72 -5.17
CA HIS A 154 10.71 -6.65 -4.41
C HIS A 154 9.88 -7.79 -3.84
N SER A 155 10.43 -9.00 -3.87
CA SER A 155 9.77 -10.22 -3.42
C SER A 155 10.41 -10.77 -2.15
N PHE A 156 9.58 -11.35 -1.29
CA PHE A 156 9.96 -11.98 -0.02
C PHE A 156 9.07 -13.20 0.20
N HIS A 157 9.46 -14.14 1.06
CA HIS A 157 8.46 -15.03 1.65
C HIS A 157 7.42 -14.22 2.40
N ALA A 158 6.14 -14.56 2.24
CA ALA A 158 5.05 -13.87 2.90
C ALA A 158 5.27 -13.84 4.41
N GLU A 159 5.57 -14.99 5.03
CA GLU A 159 5.81 -15.09 6.47
C GLU A 159 7.00 -14.24 6.96
N CYS A 160 8.07 -14.14 6.16
CA CYS A 160 9.22 -13.32 6.50
C CYS A 160 8.86 -11.84 6.56
N LEU A 161 8.12 -11.33 5.56
CA LEU A 161 7.71 -9.93 5.55
C LEU A 161 6.67 -9.62 6.64
N MET A 162 5.82 -10.59 7.00
CA MET A 162 4.84 -10.42 8.10
C MET A 162 5.49 -10.17 9.47
N LYS A 163 6.71 -10.69 9.67
CA LYS A 163 7.49 -10.48 10.91
C LYS A 163 8.28 -9.17 10.88
N TRP A 164 8.29 -8.46 9.74
CA TRP A 164 9.02 -7.21 9.59
C TRP A 164 8.26 -6.04 10.25
N PRO A 165 8.91 -5.25 11.13
CA PRO A 165 8.20 -4.27 11.97
C PRO A 165 7.87 -2.94 11.27
N ASP A 166 8.40 -2.68 10.06
CA ASP A 166 8.22 -1.42 9.33
C ASP A 166 7.38 -1.66 8.06
N ILE A 167 6.58 -0.67 7.66
CA ILE A 167 5.86 -0.67 6.36
C ILE A 167 6.79 -0.39 5.18
N LYS A 168 8.06 -0.09 5.43
CA LYS A 168 9.10 0.10 4.42
C LYS A 168 9.66 -1.23 3.92
N CYS A 169 9.91 -1.29 2.62
CA CYS A 169 10.60 -2.41 1.99
C CYS A 169 12.00 -2.61 2.61
N PRO A 170 12.36 -3.85 3.04
CA PRO A 170 13.70 -4.17 3.54
C PRO A 170 14.83 -3.84 2.55
N VAL A 171 14.56 -3.93 1.25
CA VAL A 171 15.57 -3.72 0.20
C VAL A 171 15.75 -2.25 -0.13
N CYS A 172 14.68 -1.56 -0.56
CA CYS A 172 14.79 -0.21 -1.11
C CYS A 172 14.19 0.89 -0.22
N ARG A 173 13.68 0.53 0.97
CA ARG A 173 13.02 1.42 1.93
C ARG A 173 11.81 2.20 1.40
N TYR A 174 11.30 1.84 0.22
CA TYR A 174 10.06 2.37 -0.32
C TYR A 174 8.89 1.97 0.58
N ILE A 175 7.95 2.88 0.81
CA ILE A 175 6.79 2.64 1.67
C ILE A 175 5.79 1.77 0.91
N GLN A 176 5.34 0.66 1.53
CA GLN A 176 4.46 -0.33 0.91
C GLN A 176 2.97 -0.01 1.02
N SER A 177 2.64 1.17 1.55
CA SER A 177 1.32 1.76 1.41
C SER A 177 1.32 2.65 0.19
N PRO A 178 0.35 2.51 -0.74
CA PRO A 178 0.10 3.49 -1.79
C PRO A 178 -0.57 4.72 -1.16
N THR A 179 0.10 5.37 -0.21
CA THR A 179 -0.23 6.75 0.12
C THR A 179 0.03 7.53 -1.14
N SER A 180 -1.03 7.92 -1.84
CA SER A 180 -0.95 8.97 -2.84
C SER A 180 -0.34 10.17 -2.14
N SER A 181 0.95 10.42 -2.36
CA SER A 181 1.53 11.74 -2.09
C SER A 181 0.71 12.84 -2.78
N GLU A 182 -0.07 12.49 -3.81
CA GLU A 182 -1.04 13.34 -4.49
C GLU A 182 -2.21 13.80 -3.63
N THR A 183 -2.55 13.11 -2.53
CA THR A 183 -3.63 13.50 -1.60
C THR A 183 -3.13 14.20 -0.34
N MET A 184 -1.81 14.28 -0.13
CA MET A 184 -1.27 15.11 0.93
C MET A 184 -1.21 16.53 0.41
N THR A 185 -2.25 17.30 0.73
CA THR A 185 -2.29 18.74 0.48
C THR A 185 -2.54 19.48 1.80
N CYS A 186 -2.17 20.75 1.84
CA CYS A 186 -2.52 21.61 2.96
C CYS A 186 -4.05 21.75 3.05
N SER A 187 -4.61 21.54 4.25
CA SER A 187 -6.05 21.62 4.53
C SER A 187 -6.72 22.98 4.23
N GLU A 188 -5.95 24.00 3.88
CA GLU A 188 -6.40 25.39 3.71
C GLU A 188 -6.10 25.95 2.30
N CYS A 189 -5.11 25.43 1.58
CA CYS A 189 -4.64 26.07 0.34
C CYS A 189 -4.07 25.12 -0.72
N ASP A 190 -4.38 23.83 -0.60
CA ASP A 190 -3.99 22.75 -1.54
C ASP A 190 -2.50 22.60 -1.87
N ASN A 191 -1.62 23.32 -1.16
CA ASN A 191 -0.18 23.24 -1.38
C ASN A 191 0.33 21.83 -1.07
N LYS A 192 1.31 21.35 -1.85
CA LYS A 192 1.91 20.01 -1.72
C LYS A 192 3.34 20.05 -1.14
N ASN A 193 3.93 21.23 -1.05
CA ASN A 193 5.29 21.43 -0.56
C ASN A 193 5.30 21.82 0.93
N ASP A 194 6.40 21.48 1.62
CA ASP A 194 6.63 21.81 3.04
C ASP A 194 5.39 21.53 3.88
N LEU A 195 4.84 20.31 3.77
CA LEU A 195 3.67 19.88 4.52
C LEU A 195 4.09 19.31 5.86
N TRP A 196 3.44 19.80 6.90
CA TRP A 196 3.63 19.34 8.25
C TRP A 196 2.34 18.64 8.69
N MET A 197 2.44 17.65 9.59
CA MET A 197 1.28 16.97 10.18
C MET A 197 1.18 17.25 11.67
N CYS A 198 -0.02 17.56 12.16
CA CYS A 198 -0.28 17.66 13.59
C CYS A 198 -0.32 16.27 14.22
N LEU A 199 0.62 15.94 15.10
CA LEU A 199 0.69 14.64 15.80
C LEU A 199 -0.43 14.45 16.85
N ILE A 200 -1.22 15.48 17.13
CA ILE A 200 -2.37 15.39 18.05
C ILE A 200 -3.65 15.02 17.31
N CYS A 201 -3.89 15.59 16.12
CA CYS A 201 -5.18 15.46 15.42
C CYS A 201 -5.08 15.03 13.94
N GLY A 202 -3.87 14.85 13.40
CA GLY A 202 -3.66 14.44 12.02
C GLY A 202 -3.86 15.52 10.96
N ASN A 203 -4.15 16.78 11.32
CA ASN A 203 -4.33 17.85 10.34
C ASN A 203 -3.04 18.10 9.55
N LEU A 204 -3.12 18.15 8.21
CA LEU A 204 -2.02 18.48 7.31
C LEU A 204 -2.05 19.96 6.96
N ALA A 205 -0.95 20.68 7.16
CA ALA A 205 -0.88 22.10 6.85
C ALA A 205 0.51 22.50 6.37
N CYS A 206 0.57 23.47 5.44
CA CYS A 206 1.84 23.94 4.90
C CYS A 206 2.62 24.77 5.93
N GLY A 207 3.94 24.63 5.83
CA GLY A 207 4.93 25.11 6.77
C GLY A 207 5.28 26.58 6.60
N ARG A 208 6.41 26.95 7.21
CA ARG A 208 6.79 28.34 7.39
C ARG A 208 7.18 29.03 6.08
N TYR A 209 7.81 28.29 5.18
CA TYR A 209 8.33 28.81 3.92
C TYR A 209 7.24 28.94 2.85
N GLU A 210 6.06 28.41 3.15
CA GLU A 210 4.86 28.47 2.33
C GLU A 210 3.86 29.48 2.94
N ASN A 211 2.59 29.09 3.14
CA ASN A 211 1.52 29.98 3.64
C ASN A 211 1.35 29.97 5.18
N LYS A 212 2.20 29.23 5.91
CA LYS A 212 2.22 29.17 7.39
C LYS A 212 0.91 28.66 8.01
N HIS A 213 0.19 27.80 7.31
CA HIS A 213 -1.09 27.26 7.80
C HIS A 213 -0.90 26.37 9.03
N ALA A 214 0.23 25.66 9.16
CA ALA A 214 0.55 24.89 10.38
C ALA A 214 0.63 25.80 11.62
N PHE A 215 1.28 26.96 11.48
CA PHE A 215 1.41 27.95 12.55
C PHE A 215 0.05 28.58 12.92
N LYS A 216 -0.75 28.96 11.91
CA LYS A 216 -2.10 29.52 12.13
C LYS A 216 -3.01 28.51 12.84
N TYR A 217 -2.98 27.25 12.43
CA TYR A 217 -3.73 26.16 13.06
C TYR A 217 -3.31 25.98 14.52
N LEU A 218 -2.00 25.95 14.78
CA LEU A 218 -1.47 25.78 16.14
C LEU A 218 -1.93 26.93 17.07
N ILE A 219 -1.93 28.17 16.60
CA ILE A 219 -2.46 29.32 17.37
C ILE A 219 -3.93 29.10 17.73
N LYS A 220 -4.75 28.68 16.76
CA LYS A 220 -6.18 28.43 16.98
C LYS A 220 -6.38 27.33 18.03
N MET A 221 -5.67 26.22 17.88
CA MET A 221 -5.71 25.10 18.81
C MET A 221 -5.31 25.49 20.24
N ILE A 222 -4.20 26.22 20.40
CA ILE A 222 -3.74 26.69 21.72
C ILE A 222 -4.77 27.63 22.35
N LYS A 223 -5.33 28.58 21.58
CA LYS A 223 -6.37 29.48 22.08
C LYS A 223 -7.61 28.72 22.53
N ASP A 224 -8.02 27.69 21.79
CA ASP A 224 -9.15 26.85 22.17
C ASP A 224 -8.89 26.04 23.44
N ILE A 225 -7.68 25.50 23.60
CA ILE A 225 -7.27 24.80 24.83
C ILE A 225 -7.27 25.76 26.02
N LEU A 226 -6.62 26.92 25.91
CA LEU A 226 -6.57 27.92 26.98
C LEU A 226 -7.97 28.39 27.38
N ARG A 227 -8.86 28.63 26.39
CA ARG A 227 -10.26 28.98 26.62
C ARG A 227 -11.00 27.90 27.40
N LYS A 228 -10.82 26.62 27.06
CA LYS A 228 -11.44 25.49 27.81
C LYS A 228 -10.91 25.38 29.24
N LEU A 229 -9.66 25.76 29.48
CA LEU A 229 -9.03 25.75 30.80
C LEU A 229 -9.31 27.03 31.61
N GLY A 230 -10.08 27.99 31.07
CA GLY A 230 -10.32 29.29 31.72
C GLY A 230 -9.08 30.18 31.83
N ILE A 231 -8.03 29.89 31.06
CA ILE A 231 -6.77 30.63 31.09
C ILE A 231 -6.84 31.77 30.07
N PRO A 232 -6.58 33.03 30.47
CA PRO A 232 -6.47 34.14 29.52
C PRO A 232 -5.41 33.82 28.46
N SER A 233 -5.66 34.22 27.21
CA SER A 233 -4.77 33.91 26.07
C SER A 233 -4.00 35.15 25.56
N PRO A 234 -3.13 35.78 26.38
CA PRO A 234 -2.36 36.93 25.94
C PRO A 234 -1.41 36.52 24.81
N LEU A 235 -1.22 37.41 23.83
CA LEU A 235 -0.45 37.13 22.61
C LEU A 235 0.94 36.56 22.90
N LYS A 236 1.62 37.07 23.95
CA LYS A 236 2.94 36.61 24.38
C LYS A 236 2.95 35.15 24.87
N LEU A 237 1.92 34.73 25.59
CA LEU A 237 1.81 33.34 26.06
C LEU A 237 1.56 32.41 24.88
N VAL A 238 0.62 32.78 23.99
CA VAL A 238 0.31 31.99 22.79
C VAL A 238 1.54 31.85 21.89
N HIS A 239 2.29 32.93 21.63
CA HIS A 239 3.52 32.87 20.83
C HIS A 239 4.62 32.01 21.48
N ARG A 240 4.80 32.09 22.80
CA ARG A 240 5.75 31.23 23.52
C ARG A 240 5.37 29.76 23.41
N LEU A 241 4.09 29.43 23.61
CA LEU A 241 3.60 28.06 23.46
C LEU A 241 3.74 27.58 22.02
N CYS A 242 3.45 28.41 21.02
CA CYS A 242 3.70 28.06 19.61
C CYS A 242 5.18 27.77 19.36
N GLY A 243 6.11 28.58 19.87
CA GLY A 243 7.56 28.35 19.66
C GLY A 243 8.05 27.04 20.25
N ILE A 244 7.50 26.62 21.39
CA ILE A 244 7.81 25.32 22.03
C ILE A 244 7.15 24.16 21.28
N MET A 245 5.88 24.34 20.91
CA MET A 245 5.06 23.24 20.40
C MET A 245 5.16 23.03 18.90
N LEU A 246 5.66 23.99 18.10
CA LEU A 246 5.70 23.85 16.65
C LEU A 246 6.52 22.62 16.22
N GLY A 247 7.74 22.46 16.73
CA GLY A 247 8.59 21.30 16.39
C GLY A 247 8.25 20.00 17.11
N VAL A 248 7.34 20.05 18.11
CA VAL A 248 6.90 18.86 18.87
C VAL A 248 5.59 18.32 18.30
N ILE A 249 4.68 19.21 17.92
CA ILE A 249 3.37 18.85 17.37
C ILE A 249 3.45 18.62 15.87
N TRP A 250 4.32 19.36 15.19
CA TRP A 250 4.44 19.31 13.74
C TRP A 250 5.85 18.86 13.39
N HIS A 251 5.95 17.76 12.65
CA HIS A 251 7.21 17.12 12.29
C HIS A 251 7.29 16.78 10.81
#